data_AF-A0A8J8PR18-F1
#
_entry.id   AF-A0A8J8PR18-F1
#
_cell.length_a   1.000
_cell.length_b   1.000
_cell.length_c   1.000
_cell.angle_alpha   90.00
_cell.angle_beta   90.00
_cell.angle_gamma   90.00
#
_symmetry.space_group_name_H-M   'P 1'
#
loop_
_entity.id
_entity.type
_entity.pdbx_description
1 polymer ?
#
loop_
_entity_poly.entity_id
_entity_poly.type
_entity_poly.pdbx_seq_one_letter_code
_entity_poly.pdbx_strand_id
1 'polypeptide(L)'
;MFSSFNPDEWKIPSSLIDEIKSYGSSIDGEAGEFLENYKNNGDSPLRKIRIIATMNLVDVKNLFYLGEAILRRFTIFNFGYPNEAEDVEKFAENLDQNEKKDITDIVKKLRKEFNNDGELSTEGITFNISPASVRKALLLYSKLPKDKRNVDTFIWLLRSSLGTIDSRIIDKFDEIIRRR
;
A
#
# COMPACT_ATOMS: atom_id res chain seq x y z
N MET A 1 9.85 -24.21 -6.37
CA MET A 1 10.90 -23.21 -6.17
C MET A 1 10.65 -22.40 -4.91
N PHE A 2 9.61 -21.57 -4.86
CA PHE A 2 9.23 -20.77 -3.68
C PHE A 2 8.13 -21.48 -2.88
N SER A 3 8.54 -22.41 -2.03
CA SER A 3 7.65 -23.30 -1.27
C SER A 3 7.00 -22.63 -0.05
N SER A 4 7.65 -21.63 0.54
CA SER A 4 7.17 -20.90 1.72
C SER A 4 7.68 -19.45 1.73
N PHE A 5 7.36 -18.69 2.78
CA PHE A 5 7.92 -17.35 3.00
C PHE A 5 9.38 -17.37 3.51
N ASN A 6 9.90 -18.54 3.88
CA ASN A 6 11.27 -18.69 4.38
C ASN A 6 12.25 -19.00 3.22
N PRO A 7 13.19 -18.08 2.89
CA PRO A 7 14.12 -18.28 1.78
C PRO A 7 15.05 -19.49 1.97
N ASP A 8 15.27 -19.96 3.20
CA ASP A 8 16.12 -21.13 3.46
C ASP A 8 15.47 -22.46 3.01
N GLU A 9 14.14 -22.46 2.79
CA GLU A 9 13.38 -23.61 2.31
C GLU A 9 13.23 -23.63 0.78
N TRP A 10 13.68 -22.57 0.11
CA TRP A 10 13.56 -22.44 -1.34
C TRP A 10 14.56 -23.34 -2.03
N LYS A 11 14.07 -24.11 -3.00
CA LYS A 11 14.86 -25.07 -3.77
C LYS A 11 14.43 -25.13 -5.21
N ILE A 12 15.39 -25.25 -6.12
CA ILE A 12 15.09 -25.65 -7.48
C ILE A 12 14.56 -27.10 -7.45
N PRO A 13 13.40 -27.40 -8.04
CA PRO A 13 12.91 -28.77 -8.10
C PRO A 13 13.92 -29.69 -8.81
N SER A 14 14.28 -30.81 -8.20
CA SER A 14 15.21 -31.77 -8.81
C SER A 14 14.69 -32.27 -10.16
N SER A 15 13.36 -32.42 -10.29
CA SER A 15 12.71 -32.78 -11.54
C SER A 15 13.02 -31.83 -12.69
N LEU A 16 13.17 -30.52 -12.43
CA LEU A 16 13.54 -29.54 -13.45
C LEU A 16 14.99 -29.73 -13.89
N ILE A 17 15.89 -30.05 -12.95
CA ILE A 17 17.29 -30.35 -13.25
C ILE A 17 17.39 -31.61 -14.10
N ASP A 18 16.63 -32.65 -13.74
CA ASP A 18 16.60 -33.92 -14.45
C ASP A 18 15.97 -33.76 -15.84
N GLU A 19 14.92 -32.95 -15.95
CA GLU A 19 14.28 -32.59 -17.22
C GLU A 19 15.28 -31.89 -18.16
N ILE A 20 16.00 -30.86 -17.69
CA ILE A 20 17.00 -30.18 -18.53
C ILE A 20 18.08 -31.16 -18.98
N LYS A 21 18.60 -32.01 -18.08
CA LYS A 21 19.61 -33.02 -18.42
C LYS A 21 19.10 -34.06 -19.43
N SER A 22 17.81 -34.38 -19.41
CA SER A 22 17.21 -35.36 -20.33
C SER A 22 17.32 -34.97 -21.80
N TYR A 23 17.45 -33.67 -22.10
CA TYR A 23 17.66 -33.18 -23.47
C TYR A 23 19.06 -33.46 -24.02
N GLY A 24 20.01 -33.89 -23.17
CA GLY A 24 21.33 -34.39 -23.61
C GLY A 24 22.09 -33.38 -24.47
N SER A 25 22.30 -33.72 -25.75
CA SER A 25 23.00 -32.85 -26.72
C SER A 25 22.16 -31.70 -27.27
N SER A 26 20.87 -31.64 -26.93
CA SER A 26 19.93 -30.59 -27.40
C SER A 26 19.75 -29.45 -26.38
N ILE A 27 20.56 -29.43 -25.32
CA ILE A 27 20.55 -28.36 -24.32
C ILE A 27 21.09 -27.08 -24.96
N ASP A 28 20.35 -25.97 -24.85
CA ASP A 28 20.80 -24.67 -25.33
C ASP A 28 21.88 -24.05 -24.42
N GLY A 29 22.49 -22.95 -24.85
CA GLY A 29 23.58 -22.31 -24.11
C GLY A 29 23.17 -21.85 -22.71
N GLU A 30 21.96 -21.33 -22.56
CA GLU A 30 21.46 -20.77 -21.29
C GLU A 30 21.15 -21.87 -20.27
N ALA A 31 20.53 -22.96 -20.72
CA ALA A 31 20.27 -24.12 -19.89
C ALA A 31 21.58 -24.82 -19.48
N GLY A 32 22.60 -24.82 -20.36
CA GLY A 32 23.94 -25.29 -20.04
C GLY A 32 24.61 -24.45 -18.94
N GLU A 33 24.59 -23.12 -19.08
CA GLU A 33 25.12 -22.18 -18.10
C GLU A 33 24.38 -22.29 -16.75
N PHE A 34 23.06 -22.44 -16.80
CA PHE A 34 22.25 -22.69 -15.61
C PHE A 34 22.69 -23.96 -14.86
N LEU A 35 22.90 -25.08 -15.56
CA LEU A 35 23.35 -26.34 -14.93
C LEU A 35 24.72 -26.21 -14.30
N GLU A 36 25.66 -25.52 -14.95
CA GLU A 36 26.99 -25.26 -14.42
C GLU A 36 26.92 -24.41 -13.15
N ASN A 37 26.15 -23.31 -13.20
CA ASN A 37 25.94 -22.44 -12.05
C ASN A 37 25.25 -23.17 -10.90
N TYR A 38 24.25 -24.00 -11.18
CA TYR A 38 23.56 -24.80 -10.18
C TYR A 38 24.48 -25.86 -9.56
N LYS A 39 25.38 -26.48 -10.34
CA LYS A 39 26.38 -27.41 -9.81
C LYS A 39 27.33 -26.73 -8.82
N ASN A 40 27.76 -25.50 -9.12
CA ASN A 40 28.73 -24.77 -8.31
C ASN A 40 28.10 -24.12 -7.05
N ASN A 41 26.85 -23.68 -7.15
CA ASN A 41 26.22 -22.85 -6.13
C ASN A 41 24.98 -23.48 -5.47
N GLY A 42 24.41 -24.53 -6.06
CA GLY A 42 23.14 -25.12 -5.63
C GLY A 42 22.04 -24.09 -5.47
N ASP A 43 21.26 -24.22 -4.39
CA ASP A 43 20.16 -23.30 -4.05
C ASP A 43 20.64 -22.01 -3.35
N SER A 44 21.93 -21.85 -3.07
CA SER A 44 22.47 -20.69 -2.33
C SER A 44 22.04 -19.33 -2.89
N PRO A 45 22.02 -19.11 -4.22
CA PRO A 45 21.57 -17.84 -4.80
C PRO A 45 20.11 -17.50 -4.49
N LEU A 46 19.23 -18.49 -4.32
CA LEU A 46 17.80 -18.25 -4.04
C LEU A 46 17.62 -17.46 -2.74
N ARG A 47 18.50 -17.66 -1.75
CA ARG A 47 18.45 -16.97 -0.45
C ARG A 47 18.74 -15.48 -0.55
N LYS A 48 19.35 -15.03 -1.65
CA LYS A 48 19.68 -13.62 -1.91
C LYS A 48 18.53 -12.88 -2.61
N ILE A 49 17.53 -13.59 -3.12
CA ILE A 49 16.37 -13.00 -3.78
C ILE A 49 15.39 -12.49 -2.70
N ARG A 50 14.83 -11.30 -2.93
CA ARG A 50 13.75 -10.73 -2.13
C ARG A 50 12.63 -10.32 -3.07
N ILE A 51 11.41 -10.78 -2.76
CA ILE A 51 10.21 -10.46 -3.53
C ILE A 51 9.31 -9.63 -2.61
N ILE A 52 9.03 -8.39 -3.02
CA ILE A 52 8.12 -7.49 -2.30
C ILE A 52 6.96 -7.20 -3.25
N ALA A 53 5.75 -7.42 -2.77
CA ALA A 53 4.53 -7.19 -3.52
C ALA A 53 3.53 -6.37 -2.68
N THR A 54 2.73 -5.54 -3.35
CA THR A 54 1.65 -4.77 -2.75
C THR A 54 0.33 -5.18 -3.37
N MET A 55 -0.71 -5.35 -2.56
CA MET A 55 -2.05 -5.74 -3.02
C MET A 55 -3.10 -4.93 -2.27
N ASN A 56 -4.14 -4.46 -2.96
CA ASN A 56 -5.26 -3.82 -2.28
C ASN A 56 -6.15 -4.88 -1.62
N LEU A 57 -6.77 -4.54 -0.48
CA LEU A 57 -7.65 -5.45 0.27
C LEU A 57 -8.85 -5.96 -0.53
N VAL A 58 -9.34 -5.18 -1.50
CA VAL A 58 -10.42 -5.58 -2.41
C VAL A 58 -9.95 -6.71 -3.33
N ASP A 59 -8.72 -6.64 -3.83
CA ASP A 59 -8.16 -7.65 -4.73
C ASP A 59 -7.89 -8.96 -3.97
N VAL A 60 -7.40 -8.87 -2.73
CA VAL A 60 -7.20 -10.03 -1.83
C VAL A 60 -8.50 -10.82 -1.66
N LYS A 61 -9.62 -10.13 -1.41
CA LYS A 61 -10.93 -10.77 -1.20
C LYS A 61 -11.51 -11.38 -2.48
N ASN A 62 -11.20 -10.84 -3.65
CA ASN A 62 -11.77 -11.30 -4.92
C ASN A 62 -10.92 -12.42 -5.59
N LEU A 63 -9.66 -12.61 -5.19
CA LEU A 63 -8.77 -13.66 -5.68
C LEU A 63 -8.88 -14.97 -4.85
N PHE A 64 -10.09 -15.49 -4.68
CA PHE A 64 -10.43 -16.54 -3.70
C PHE A 64 -9.59 -17.84 -3.72
N TYR A 65 -9.01 -18.26 -4.85
CA TYR A 65 -8.19 -19.50 -4.90
C TYR A 65 -6.72 -19.26 -5.26
N LEU A 66 -6.44 -18.39 -6.25
CA LEU A 66 -5.07 -18.05 -6.64
C LEU A 66 -4.41 -17.12 -5.61
N GLY A 67 -5.17 -16.18 -5.05
CA GLY A 67 -4.70 -15.26 -4.02
C GLY A 67 -4.26 -16.01 -2.77
N GLU A 68 -5.10 -16.90 -2.23
CA GLU A 68 -4.77 -17.73 -1.07
C GLU A 68 -3.50 -18.57 -1.27
N ALA A 69 -3.35 -19.23 -2.42
CA ALA A 69 -2.16 -20.04 -2.71
C ALA A 69 -0.89 -19.21 -2.86
N ILE A 70 -0.98 -18.00 -3.41
CA ILE A 70 0.14 -17.06 -3.54
C ILE A 70 0.49 -16.47 -2.17
N LEU A 71 -0.51 -15.99 -1.42
CA LEU A 71 -0.34 -15.34 -0.12
C LEU A 71 0.35 -16.23 0.92
N ARG A 72 0.13 -17.56 0.89
CA ARG A 72 0.85 -18.52 1.75
C ARG A 72 2.37 -18.52 1.58
N ARG A 73 2.89 -17.96 0.48
CA ARG A 73 4.34 -17.85 0.20
C ARG A 73 4.93 -16.52 0.66
N PHE A 74 4.12 -15.63 1.24
CA PHE A 74 4.55 -14.31 1.68
C PHE A 74 4.29 -14.12 3.18
N THR A 75 5.16 -13.35 3.82
CA THR A 75 4.82 -12.71 5.10
C THR A 75 3.95 -11.50 4.79
N ILE A 76 2.72 -11.48 5.33
CA ILE A 76 1.73 -10.45 5.03
C ILE A 76 1.78 -9.37 6.11
N PHE A 77 1.95 -8.12 5.67
CA PHE A 77 1.81 -6.94 6.51
C PHE A 77 0.54 -6.19 6.11
N ASN A 78 -0.41 -6.08 7.03
CA ASN A 78 -1.65 -5.35 6.81
C ASN A 78 -1.46 -3.88 7.22
N PHE A 79 -1.58 -2.98 6.25
CA PHE A 79 -1.53 -1.54 6.47
C PHE A 79 -2.95 -0.98 6.46
N GLY A 80 -3.47 -0.65 7.64
CA GLY A 80 -4.71 0.12 7.77
C GLY A 80 -4.49 1.61 7.54
N TYR A 81 -5.59 2.35 7.46
CA TYR A 81 -5.53 3.80 7.60
C TYR A 81 -4.99 4.17 9.00
N PRO A 82 -4.28 5.30 9.16
CA PRO A 82 -3.94 5.78 10.48
C PRO A 82 -5.20 6.07 11.29
N ASN A 83 -5.20 5.72 12.57
CA ASN A 83 -6.32 5.98 13.47
C ASN A 83 -6.39 7.46 13.87
N GLU A 84 -5.23 8.13 13.95
CA GLU A 84 -5.07 9.52 14.37
C GLU A 84 -4.45 10.34 13.23
N ALA A 85 -3.73 11.43 13.52
CA ALA A 85 -3.09 12.30 12.53
C ALA A 85 -1.56 12.39 12.72
N GLU A 86 -0.90 11.31 13.14
CA GLU A 86 0.57 11.26 13.30
C GLU A 86 1.33 11.55 11.99
N ASP A 87 0.72 11.26 10.84
CA ASP A 87 1.25 11.59 9.53
C ASP A 87 1.22 13.10 9.26
N VAL A 88 0.23 13.83 9.78
CA VAL A 88 0.20 15.30 9.72
C VAL A 88 1.40 15.86 10.46
N GLU A 89 1.70 15.37 11.66
CA GLU A 89 2.85 15.84 12.46
C GLU A 89 4.17 15.69 11.68
N LYS A 90 4.34 14.58 10.97
CA LYS A 90 5.51 14.31 10.12
C LYS A 90 5.53 15.14 8.83
N PHE A 91 4.38 15.38 8.21
CA PHE A 91 4.32 16.09 6.91
C PHE A 91 4.31 17.60 7.06
N ALA A 92 3.89 18.12 8.21
CA ALA A 92 3.69 19.53 8.46
C ALA A 92 4.89 20.22 9.11
N GLU A 93 6.08 19.62 9.18
CA GLU A 93 7.25 20.14 9.93
C GLU A 93 7.52 21.65 9.74
N ASN A 94 7.30 22.17 8.53
CA ASN A 94 7.55 23.55 8.14
C ASN A 94 6.38 24.55 8.37
N LEU A 95 5.25 24.08 8.90
CA LEU A 95 4.09 24.93 9.24
C LEU A 95 4.22 25.50 10.66
N ASP A 96 3.51 26.60 10.92
CA ASP A 96 3.44 27.14 12.29
C ASP A 96 2.60 26.23 13.21
N GLN A 97 2.73 26.43 14.53
CA GLN A 97 2.09 25.55 15.51
C GLN A 97 0.56 25.65 15.49
N ASN A 98 0.00 26.81 15.13
CA ASN A 98 -1.44 27.00 15.07
C ASN A 98 -2.01 26.29 13.83
N GLU A 99 -1.38 26.48 12.67
CA GLU A 99 -1.70 25.76 11.42
C GLU A 99 -1.63 24.25 11.63
N LYS A 100 -0.55 23.76 12.25
CA LYS A 100 -0.37 22.35 12.57
C LYS A 100 -1.52 21.81 13.41
N LYS A 101 -1.88 22.53 14.47
CA LYS A 101 -2.95 22.11 15.39
C LYS A 101 -4.28 22.05 14.66
N ASP A 102 -4.66 23.11 13.95
CA ASP A 102 -5.93 23.18 13.23
C ASP A 102 -6.07 22.07 12.17
N ILE A 103 -4.98 21.81 11.43
CA ILE A 103 -4.94 20.75 10.41
C ILE A 103 -4.96 19.36 11.05
N THR A 104 -4.26 19.17 12.17
CA THR A 104 -4.27 17.89 12.90
C THR A 104 -5.66 17.57 13.42
N ASP A 105 -6.33 18.56 14.03
CA ASP A 105 -7.67 18.39 14.61
C ASP A 105 -8.70 18.05 13.54
N ILE A 106 -8.66 18.70 12.37
CA ILE A 106 -9.60 18.40 11.28
C ILE A 106 -9.34 17.02 10.65
N VAL A 107 -8.09 16.62 10.47
CA VAL A 107 -7.75 15.28 9.92
C VAL A 107 -8.17 14.19 10.89
N LYS A 108 -7.94 14.37 12.20
CA LYS A 108 -8.43 13.44 13.24
C LYS A 108 -9.94 13.32 13.22
N LYS A 109 -10.66 14.45 13.18
CA LYS A 109 -12.12 14.47 13.11
C LYS A 109 -12.62 13.70 11.89
N LEU A 110 -12.10 14.00 10.70
CA LEU A 110 -12.48 13.31 9.47
C LEU A 110 -12.24 11.80 9.58
N ARG A 111 -11.06 11.38 10.05
CA ARG A 111 -10.73 9.94 10.15
C ARG A 111 -11.64 9.19 11.10
N LYS A 112 -11.99 9.81 12.22
CA LYS A 112 -12.91 9.25 13.21
C LYS A 112 -14.32 9.11 12.65
N GLU A 113 -14.85 10.14 11.99
CA GLU A 113 -16.19 10.12 11.39
C GLU A 113 -16.28 9.15 10.19
N PHE A 114 -15.21 9.00 9.41
CA PHE A 114 -15.16 7.98 8.35
C PHE A 114 -15.09 6.55 8.91
N ASN A 115 -14.44 6.33 10.06
CA ASN A 115 -14.38 5.02 10.72
C ASN A 115 -15.66 4.63 11.48
N ASN A 116 -16.39 5.59 12.04
CA ASN A 116 -17.55 5.33 12.89
C ASN A 116 -18.85 5.05 12.13
N ASP A 117 -18.85 5.22 10.81
CA ASP A 117 -20.08 5.24 10.05
C ASP A 117 -20.36 3.89 9.38
N GLY A 118 -21.39 3.25 9.92
CA GLY A 118 -21.93 2.00 9.40
C GLY A 118 -22.49 2.13 7.99
N GLU A 119 -22.97 3.30 7.54
CA GLU A 119 -23.72 3.43 6.28
C GLU A 119 -22.86 3.10 5.04
N LEU A 120 -21.68 3.72 4.92
CA LEU A 120 -20.74 3.37 3.84
C LEU A 120 -20.31 1.89 3.93
N SER A 121 -20.13 1.38 5.15
CA SER A 121 -19.74 -0.01 5.34
C SER A 121 -20.85 -1.01 4.97
N THR A 122 -22.13 -0.65 5.17
CA THR A 122 -23.29 -1.44 4.75
C THR A 122 -23.46 -1.47 3.24
N GLU A 123 -23.01 -0.44 2.54
CA GLU A 123 -22.92 -0.40 1.08
C GLU A 123 -21.64 -1.05 0.52
N GLY A 124 -20.81 -1.65 1.38
CA GLY A 124 -19.56 -2.31 1.00
C GLY A 124 -18.40 -1.35 0.68
N ILE A 125 -18.52 -0.08 1.02
CA ILE A 125 -17.53 0.96 0.74
C ILE A 125 -16.63 1.14 1.96
N THR A 126 -15.36 0.76 1.82
CA THR A 126 -14.33 1.04 2.81
C THR A 126 -13.50 2.25 2.37
N PHE A 127 -13.71 3.40 3.01
CA PHE A 127 -12.97 4.63 2.72
C PHE A 127 -12.57 5.36 3.99
N ASN A 128 -11.36 5.94 3.98
CA ASN A 128 -10.92 6.90 4.97
C ASN A 128 -9.88 7.86 4.35
N ILE A 129 -9.50 8.92 5.06
CA ILE A 129 -8.54 9.92 4.63
C ILE A 129 -7.12 9.34 4.63
N SER A 130 -6.62 9.02 3.43
CA SER A 130 -5.29 8.45 3.24
C SER A 130 -4.16 9.43 3.60
N PRO A 131 -3.01 8.95 4.12
CA PRO A 131 -1.82 9.78 4.29
C PRO A 131 -1.35 10.44 3.00
N ALA A 132 -1.55 9.78 1.84
CA ALA A 132 -1.19 10.35 0.55
C ALA A 132 -2.03 11.59 0.21
N SER A 133 -3.33 11.55 0.49
CA SER A 133 -4.25 12.69 0.33
C SER A 133 -3.84 13.86 1.23
N VAL A 134 -3.53 13.57 2.50
CA VAL A 134 -3.05 14.57 3.48
C VAL A 134 -1.73 15.19 3.02
N ARG A 135 -0.75 14.36 2.62
CA ARG A 135 0.55 14.83 2.15
C ARG A 135 0.41 15.73 0.91
N LYS A 136 -0.43 15.34 -0.05
CA LYS A 136 -0.68 16.14 -1.26
C LYS A 136 -1.33 17.48 -0.92
N ALA A 137 -2.32 17.48 -0.03
CA ALA A 137 -2.98 18.69 0.43
C ALA A 137 -2.00 19.62 1.17
N LEU A 138 -1.19 19.09 2.09
CA LEU A 138 -0.16 19.84 2.81
C LEU A 138 0.92 20.40 1.87
N LEU A 139 1.35 19.63 0.87
CA LEU A 139 2.31 20.09 -0.15
C LEU A 139 1.76 21.27 -0.96
N LEU A 140 0.48 21.25 -1.32
CA LEU A 140 -0.16 22.37 -2.02
C LEU A 140 -0.36 23.57 -1.07
N TYR A 141 -0.81 23.32 0.15
CA TYR A 141 -1.05 24.32 1.18
C TYR A 141 0.22 25.11 1.54
N SER A 142 1.34 24.40 1.76
CA SER A 142 2.66 24.98 2.07
C SER A 142 3.25 25.83 0.94
N LYS A 143 2.75 25.71 -0.29
CA LYS A 143 3.16 26.56 -1.42
C LYS A 143 2.33 27.83 -1.54
N LEU A 144 1.23 27.96 -0.79
CA LEU A 144 0.39 29.15 -0.83
C LEU A 144 1.06 30.32 -0.10
N PRO A 145 0.78 31.58 -0.50
CA PRO A 145 1.06 32.76 0.30
C PRO A 145 0.44 32.65 1.70
N LYS A 146 1.11 33.17 2.74
CA LYS A 146 0.67 33.03 4.14
C LYS A 146 -0.71 33.64 4.41
N ASP A 147 -1.09 34.70 3.71
CA ASP A 147 -2.41 35.35 3.78
C ASP A 147 -3.55 34.45 3.27
N LYS A 148 -3.23 33.44 2.45
CA LYS A 148 -4.20 32.46 1.93
C LYS A 148 -4.19 31.14 2.68
N ARG A 149 -3.35 31.02 3.71
CA ARG A 149 -3.22 29.82 4.52
C ARG A 149 -4.21 29.88 5.67
N ASN A 150 -5.27 29.10 5.53
CA ASN A 150 -6.23 28.84 6.59
C ASN A 150 -6.79 27.42 6.46
N VAL A 151 -7.40 26.97 7.53
CA VAL A 151 -7.99 25.63 7.63
C VAL A 151 -9.02 25.32 6.53
N ASP A 152 -9.81 26.30 6.07
CA ASP A 152 -10.82 26.08 5.02
C ASP A 152 -10.15 25.87 3.65
N THR A 153 -9.06 26.58 3.40
CA THR A 153 -8.21 26.38 2.22
C THR A 153 -7.58 24.99 2.25
N PHE A 154 -7.12 24.54 3.43
CA PHE A 154 -6.63 23.18 3.59
C PHE A 154 -7.73 22.14 3.32
N ILE A 155 -8.94 22.32 3.88
CA ILE A 155 -10.08 21.42 3.66
C ILE A 155 -10.40 21.31 2.17
N TRP A 156 -10.41 22.43 1.44
CA TRP A 156 -10.66 22.44 0.00
C TRP A 156 -9.58 21.68 -0.78
N LEU A 157 -8.31 21.87 -0.43
CA LEU A 157 -7.19 21.13 -1.03
C LEU A 157 -7.26 19.63 -0.72
N LEU A 158 -7.66 19.27 0.50
CA LEU A 158 -7.83 17.90 0.94
C LEU A 158 -8.96 17.21 0.18
N ARG A 159 -10.12 17.87 0.08
CA ARG A 159 -11.27 17.41 -0.72
C ARG A 159 -10.87 17.11 -2.17
N SER A 160 -10.09 18.00 -2.77
CA SER A 160 -9.57 17.85 -4.13
C SER A 160 -8.50 16.74 -4.26
N SER A 161 -7.95 16.28 -3.14
CA SER A 161 -6.87 15.28 -3.07
C SER A 161 -7.32 13.91 -2.53
N LEU A 162 -8.63 13.69 -2.32
CA LEU A 162 -9.17 12.43 -1.79
C LEU A 162 -8.91 11.23 -2.70
N GLY A 163 -8.67 11.46 -3.99
CA GLY A 163 -8.34 10.38 -4.94
C GLY A 163 -9.53 9.48 -5.28
N THR A 164 -10.76 9.95 -5.04
CA THR A 164 -12.00 9.27 -5.38
C THR A 164 -12.94 10.21 -6.13
N ILE A 165 -13.79 9.64 -6.97
CA ILE A 165 -14.89 10.32 -7.67
C ILE A 165 -16.26 9.83 -7.18
N ASP A 166 -16.30 8.92 -6.21
CA ASP A 166 -17.55 8.40 -5.64
C ASP A 166 -18.27 9.54 -4.90
N SER A 167 -19.46 9.90 -5.40
CA SER A 167 -20.25 11.00 -4.87
C SER A 167 -20.61 10.78 -3.40
N ARG A 168 -20.85 9.53 -2.97
CA ARG A 168 -21.22 9.22 -1.59
C ARG A 168 -20.12 9.59 -0.61
N ILE A 169 -18.86 9.33 -0.99
CA ILE A 169 -17.69 9.70 -0.18
C ILE A 169 -17.53 11.21 -0.13
N ILE A 170 -17.74 11.88 -1.26
CA ILE A 170 -17.62 13.34 -1.39
C ILE A 170 -18.72 14.04 -0.58
N ASP A 171 -19.96 13.58 -0.69
CA ASP A 171 -21.13 14.12 0.01
C ASP A 171 -20.96 13.98 1.52
N LYS A 172 -20.49 12.82 1.97
CA LYS A 172 -20.16 12.59 3.38
C LYS A 172 -19.03 13.48 3.87
N PHE A 173 -17.97 13.65 3.08
CA PHE A 173 -16.89 14.57 3.43
C PHE A 173 -17.47 15.98 3.64
N ASP A 174 -18.27 16.47 2.70
CA ASP A 174 -18.89 17.79 2.77
C ASP A 174 -19.84 17.92 3.97
N GLU A 175 -20.56 16.86 4.32
CA GLU A 175 -21.42 16.80 5.51
C GLU A 175 -20.61 16.92 6.81
N ILE A 176 -19.53 16.14 6.97
CA ILE A 176 -18.68 16.17 8.17
C ILE A 176 -18.10 17.58 8.36
N ILE A 177 -17.69 18.23 7.26
CA ILE A 177 -17.16 19.60 7.28
C ILE A 177 -18.24 20.62 7.65
N ARG A 178 -19.49 20.47 7.16
CA ARG A 178 -20.59 21.37 7.55
C ARG A 178 -20.96 21.29 9.03
N ARG A 179 -20.69 20.16 9.69
CA ARG A 179 -20.91 19.94 11.14
C ARG A 179 -19.72 20.42 12.01
N ARG A 180 -18.84 21.26 11.47
CA ARG A 180 -17.63 21.76 12.16
C ARG A 180 -17.92 22.98 13.02
#